data_AF-A0A1Y2LLZ5-F1
#
_entry.id   AF-A0A1Y2LLZ5-F1
#
_cell.length_a   1.000
_cell.length_b   1.000
_cell.length_c   1.000
_cell.angle_alpha   90.00
_cell.angle_beta   90.00
_cell.angle_gamma   90.00
#
_symmetry.space_group_name_H-M   'P 1'
#
loop_
_entity.id
_entity.type
_entity.pdbx_description
1 polymer ?
#
loop_
_entity_poly.entity_id
_entity_poly.type
_entity_poly.pdbx_seq_one_letter_code
_entity_poly.pdbx_strand_id
1 'polypeptide(L)'
;MSTEIVTSGLVIESYGLGLNLEYLQSIYSSISFDMSRQSYTAFQRHLVFFSTPTNPPRLTFISALKGACALGLDFPVSVVLSLGLKLLYTPFSLTGINITDIPQSSHRSQLTNVTLPTAKKEFTCSELLRLLDQERNPGFIKHKIDQGHIIGFWSMAASIRTHTVSRDDVERFQQGEWETGVTERRRNSDEILPLWRGGPIWAGGHSWAVDKLLGVKVYKSRDE
;
A
#
# COMPACT_ATOMS: atom_id res chain seq x y z
N MET A 1 8.96 36.39 26.72
CA MET A 1 10.36 35.91 26.61
C MET A 1 10.35 34.88 25.50
N SER A 2 10.68 35.30 24.28
CA SER A 2 10.61 34.46 23.08
C SER A 2 11.88 33.64 22.98
N THR A 3 11.76 32.33 22.77
CA THR A 3 12.89 31.43 22.57
C THR A 3 12.93 31.05 21.10
N GLU A 4 13.91 31.59 20.36
CA GLU A 4 14.18 31.17 18.98
C GLU A 4 14.96 29.84 19.02
N ILE A 5 14.36 28.78 18.47
CA ILE A 5 15.09 27.55 18.17
C ILE A 5 15.37 27.59 16.67
N VAL A 6 16.60 27.98 16.31
CA VAL A 6 17.10 27.91 14.94
C VAL A 6 17.76 26.55 14.74
N THR A 7 17.13 25.66 13.99
CA THR A 7 17.80 24.48 13.43
C THR A 7 17.18 24.15 12.07
N SER A 8 18.00 24.26 11.02
CA SER A 8 17.71 23.81 9.65
C SER A 8 16.50 24.45 8.94
N GLY A 9 16.44 25.78 8.94
CA GLY A 9 15.76 26.54 7.87
C GLY A 9 14.23 26.67 7.93
N LEU A 10 13.57 26.16 8.98
CA LEU A 10 12.14 26.40 9.21
C LEU A 10 11.97 27.23 10.49
N VAL A 11 11.68 28.53 10.34
CA VAL A 11 11.34 29.40 11.46
C VAL A 11 9.87 29.15 11.81
N ILE A 12 9.62 28.43 12.91
CA ILE A 12 8.28 28.31 13.49
C ILE A 12 8.19 29.35 14.60
N GLU A 13 7.52 30.47 14.32
CA GLU A 13 7.18 31.44 15.35
C GLU A 13 6.17 30.81 16.32
N SER A 14 6.66 30.46 17.51
CA SER A 14 5.83 30.03 18.64
C SER A 14 5.09 31.23 19.22
N TYR A 15 3.96 31.59 18.61
CA TYR A 15 3.02 32.52 19.21
C TYR A 15 2.28 31.81 20.36
N GLY A 16 2.81 31.92 21.58
CA GLY A 16 2.04 31.95 22.85
C GLY A 16 1.00 30.85 23.14
N LEU A 17 0.93 29.79 22.36
CA LEU A 17 0.02 28.67 22.56
C LEU A 17 0.85 27.55 23.18
N GLY A 18 0.43 27.08 24.36
CA GLY A 18 1.03 25.93 25.06
C GLY A 18 0.83 24.64 24.28
N LEU A 19 1.43 24.54 23.09
CA LEU A 19 1.44 23.35 22.27
C LEU A 19 2.35 22.34 22.95
N ASN A 20 1.73 21.23 23.38
CA ASN A 20 2.41 20.10 24.01
C ASN A 20 3.56 19.61 23.10
N LEU A 21 4.73 19.38 23.70
CA LEU A 21 5.93 18.88 23.02
C LEU A 21 5.66 17.58 22.23
N GLU A 22 4.76 16.73 22.73
CA GLU A 22 4.32 15.50 22.05
C GLU A 22 3.56 15.78 20.75
N TYR A 23 2.75 16.85 20.73
CA TYR A 23 2.02 17.27 19.54
C TYR A 23 2.97 17.82 18.47
N LEU A 24 3.97 18.61 18.88
CA LEU A 24 5.02 19.09 17.99
C LEU A 24 5.88 17.95 17.44
N GLN A 25 6.21 16.94 18.25
CA GLN A 25 6.91 15.72 17.79
C GLN A 25 6.04 14.91 16.82
N SER A 26 4.73 14.78 17.08
CA SER A 26 3.80 14.13 16.16
C SER A 26 3.70 14.84 14.82
N ILE A 27 3.59 16.19 14.82
CA ILE A 27 3.58 16.99 13.60
C ILE A 27 4.91 16.83 12.86
N TYR A 28 6.04 16.96 13.56
CA TYR A 28 7.36 16.87 12.94
C TYR A 28 7.63 15.48 12.35
N SER A 29 7.21 14.41 13.04
CA SER A 29 7.27 13.05 12.52
C SER A 29 6.37 12.88 11.29
N SER A 30 5.18 13.49 11.29
CA SER A 30 4.26 13.43 10.15
C SER A 30 4.79 14.18 8.94
N ILE A 31 5.32 15.40 9.14
CA ILE A 31 5.93 16.22 8.08
C ILE A 31 7.19 15.54 7.53
N SER A 32 8.07 15.03 8.40
CA SER A 32 9.30 14.33 7.98
C SER A 32 8.98 13.05 7.22
N PHE A 33 7.93 12.33 7.63
CA PHE A 33 7.45 11.15 6.92
C PHE A 33 6.89 11.51 5.53
N ASP A 34 6.11 12.58 5.43
CA ASP A 34 5.53 13.02 4.16
C ASP A 34 6.60 13.56 3.18
N MET A 35 7.58 14.31 3.68
CA MET A 35 8.76 14.71 2.90
C MET A 35 9.60 13.52 2.46
N SER A 36 9.72 12.46 3.27
CA SER A 36 10.45 11.25 2.88
C SER A 36 9.75 10.50 1.74
N ARG A 37 8.41 10.50 1.70
CA ARG A 37 7.61 9.86 0.63
C ARG A 37 7.84 10.48 -0.74
N GLN A 38 8.15 11.77 -0.83
CA GLN A 38 8.42 12.44 -2.10
C GLN A 38 9.72 11.95 -2.77
N SER A 39 10.66 11.41 -1.99
CA SER A 39 11.92 10.83 -2.53
C SER A 39 11.81 9.37 -2.97
N TYR A 40 10.70 8.70 -2.63
CA TYR A 40 10.48 7.29 -2.95
C TYR A 40 10.04 7.08 -4.39
N THR A 41 10.46 5.95 -4.98
CA THR A 41 9.86 5.48 -6.24
C THR A 41 8.40 5.10 -6.01
N ALA A 42 7.60 5.02 -7.08
CA ALA A 42 6.22 4.53 -6.98
C ALA A 42 6.15 3.14 -6.32
N PHE A 43 7.10 2.25 -6.63
CA PHE A 43 7.16 0.94 -6.00
C PHE A 43 7.48 1.01 -4.50
N GLN A 44 8.36 1.92 -4.08
CA GLN A 44 8.65 2.12 -2.67
C GLN A 44 7.45 2.72 -1.92
N ARG A 45 6.75 3.70 -2.50
CA ARG A 45 5.51 4.26 -1.93
C ARG A 45 4.44 3.18 -1.75
N HIS A 46 4.28 2.29 -2.74
CA HIS A 46 3.40 1.12 -2.66
C HIS A 46 3.73 0.25 -1.42
N LEU A 47 5.02 0.00 -1.17
CA LEU A 47 5.45 -0.79 -0.01
C LEU A 47 5.26 -0.07 1.34
N VAL A 48 5.16 1.26 1.36
CA VAL A 48 4.94 2.02 2.61
C VAL A 48 3.64 1.60 3.26
N PHE A 49 2.60 1.31 2.48
CA PHE A 49 1.32 0.81 3.00
C PHE A 49 1.47 -0.50 3.80
N PHE A 50 2.40 -1.36 3.40
CA PHE A 50 2.67 -2.65 4.04
C PHE A 50 3.74 -2.58 5.14
N SER A 51 4.24 -1.39 5.46
CA SER A 51 5.36 -1.21 6.37
C SER A 51 4.95 -0.78 7.77
N THR A 52 5.82 -1.05 8.73
CA THR A 52 5.74 -0.44 10.05
C THR A 52 6.19 1.03 9.93
N PRO A 53 5.49 1.98 10.56
CA PRO A 53 5.85 3.40 10.55
C PRO A 53 7.07 3.69 11.45
N THR A 54 8.21 3.13 11.09
CA THR A 54 9.54 3.45 11.66
C THR A 54 10.26 4.48 10.81
N ASN A 55 11.40 4.99 11.29
CA ASN A 55 12.26 5.88 10.51
C ASN A 55 13.66 5.24 10.35
N PRO A 56 13.99 4.64 9.18
CA PRO A 56 13.18 4.53 7.96
C PRO A 56 12.04 3.49 8.06
N PRO A 57 11.01 3.56 7.20
CA PRO A 57 9.89 2.61 7.19
C PRO A 57 10.36 1.19 6.87
N ARG A 58 9.84 0.22 7.64
CA ARG A 58 10.35 -1.15 7.63
C ARG A 58 9.29 -2.16 7.26
N LEU A 59 9.59 -2.95 6.25
CA LEU A 59 8.75 -4.05 5.80
C LEU A 59 9.07 -5.32 6.58
N THR A 60 8.11 -5.76 7.39
CA THR A 60 8.17 -6.99 8.18
C THR A 60 7.06 -7.95 7.75
N PHE A 61 7.17 -9.22 8.13
CA PHE A 61 6.09 -10.18 7.89
C PHE A 61 4.77 -9.73 8.50
N ILE A 62 4.81 -9.24 9.75
CA ILE A 62 3.60 -8.82 10.47
C ILE A 62 3.02 -7.54 9.88
N SER A 63 3.85 -6.56 9.48
CA SER A 63 3.35 -5.33 8.85
C SER A 63 2.73 -5.62 7.48
N ALA A 64 3.35 -6.50 6.68
CA ALA A 64 2.79 -6.94 5.41
C ALA A 64 1.46 -7.68 5.60
N LEU A 65 1.37 -8.51 6.64
CA LEU A 65 0.14 -9.25 6.98
C LEU A 65 -0.98 -8.29 7.35
N LYS A 66 -0.68 -7.28 8.17
CA LYS A 66 -1.63 -6.22 8.54
C LYS A 66 -2.12 -5.45 7.31
N GLY A 67 -1.21 -5.04 6.42
CA GLY A 67 -1.56 -4.33 5.19
C GLY A 67 -2.43 -5.19 4.25
N ALA A 68 -2.05 -6.46 4.06
CA ALA A 68 -2.81 -7.39 3.23
C ALA A 68 -4.24 -7.62 3.77
N CYS A 69 -4.37 -7.82 5.09
CA CYS A 69 -5.67 -7.91 5.74
C CYS A 69 -6.47 -6.61 5.64
N ALA A 70 -5.83 -5.43 5.77
CA ALA A 70 -6.49 -4.14 5.62
C ALA A 70 -7.08 -3.95 4.21
N LEU A 71 -6.45 -4.50 3.18
CA LEU A 71 -6.98 -4.53 1.81
C LEU A 71 -8.19 -5.46 1.65
N GLY A 72 -8.58 -6.22 2.67
CA GLY A 72 -9.72 -7.12 2.62
C GLY A 72 -9.40 -8.52 2.11
N LEU A 73 -8.11 -8.90 2.03
CA LEU A 73 -7.71 -10.28 1.77
C LEU A 73 -8.00 -11.15 3.00
N ASP A 74 -8.42 -12.39 2.74
CA ASP A 74 -8.59 -13.42 3.75
C ASP A 74 -7.25 -13.73 4.44
N PHE A 75 -7.32 -14.16 5.69
CA PHE A 75 -6.14 -14.36 6.51
C PHE A 75 -5.10 -15.34 5.91
N PRO A 76 -5.47 -16.53 5.41
CA PRO A 76 -4.53 -17.45 4.77
C PRO A 76 -3.86 -16.85 3.52
N VAL A 77 -4.63 -16.12 2.70
CA VAL A 77 -4.09 -15.43 1.51
C VAL A 77 -3.11 -14.34 1.93
N SER A 78 -3.46 -13.58 2.97
CA SER A 78 -2.62 -12.53 3.55
C SER A 78 -1.32 -13.10 4.11
N VAL A 79 -1.34 -14.28 4.74
CA VAL A 79 -0.14 -15.00 5.21
C VAL A 79 0.75 -15.41 4.05
N VAL A 80 0.19 -16.02 3.00
CA VAL A 80 0.95 -16.43 1.81
C VAL A 80 1.59 -15.21 1.13
N LEU A 81 0.84 -14.12 0.97
CA LEU A 81 1.36 -12.88 0.38
C LEU A 81 2.51 -12.29 1.20
N SER A 82 2.33 -12.21 2.52
CA SER A 82 3.33 -11.66 3.45
C SER A 82 4.60 -12.50 3.50
N LEU A 83 4.44 -13.82 3.46
CA LEU A 83 5.57 -14.75 3.39
C LEU A 83 6.28 -14.64 2.04
N GLY A 84 5.53 -14.58 0.93
CA GLY A 84 6.09 -14.39 -0.41
C GLY A 84 6.89 -13.10 -0.52
N LEU A 85 6.36 -12.00 0.02
CA LEU A 85 7.05 -10.71 0.07
C LEU A 85 8.35 -10.80 0.90
N LYS A 86 8.29 -11.45 2.06
CA LYS A 86 9.47 -11.69 2.90
C LYS A 86 10.52 -12.53 2.19
N LEU A 87 10.13 -13.62 1.54
CA LEU A 87 11.04 -14.52 0.82
C LEU A 87 11.66 -13.84 -0.40
N LEU A 88 10.92 -12.97 -1.07
CA LEU A 88 11.37 -12.26 -2.26
C LEU A 88 12.45 -11.22 -1.95
N TYR A 89 12.31 -10.49 -0.85
CA TYR A 89 13.19 -9.37 -0.50
C TYR A 89 14.21 -9.71 0.59
N THR A 90 13.90 -10.64 1.47
CA THR A 90 14.74 -10.99 2.63
C THR A 90 14.61 -12.46 3.03
N PRO A 91 14.99 -13.41 2.18
CA PRO A 91 14.82 -14.85 2.47
C PRO A 91 15.53 -15.30 3.75
N PHE A 92 16.65 -14.65 4.11
CA PHE A 92 17.48 -15.04 5.26
C PHE A 92 17.40 -14.08 6.46
N SER A 93 16.61 -12.99 6.39
CA SER A 93 16.51 -12.03 7.50
C SER A 93 15.24 -12.23 8.32
N LEU A 94 15.41 -12.28 9.65
CA LEU A 94 14.30 -12.33 10.60
C LEU A 94 13.75 -10.93 10.93
N THR A 95 14.52 -9.88 10.71
CA THR A 95 14.25 -8.55 11.25
C THR A 95 13.45 -7.65 10.29
N GLY A 96 13.25 -8.04 9.04
CA GLY A 96 12.59 -7.22 8.00
C GLY A 96 13.55 -6.25 7.30
N ILE A 97 13.08 -5.57 6.25
CA ILE A 97 13.90 -4.71 5.36
C ILE A 97 13.41 -3.27 5.36
N ASN A 98 14.33 -2.30 5.32
CA ASN A 98 13.93 -0.92 5.10
C ASN A 98 13.55 -0.73 3.64
N ILE A 99 12.47 -0.01 3.37
CA ILE A 99 11.99 0.21 1.99
C ILE A 99 13.06 0.89 1.11
N THR A 100 13.86 1.75 1.71
CA THR A 100 14.98 2.46 1.06
C THR A 100 16.07 1.53 0.55
N ASP A 101 16.24 0.37 1.19
CA ASP A 101 17.33 -0.56 0.91
C ASP A 101 16.96 -1.55 -0.21
N ILE A 102 15.71 -1.51 -0.69
CA ILE A 102 15.24 -2.39 -1.78
C ILE A 102 15.80 -1.87 -3.10
N PRO A 103 16.68 -2.65 -3.77
CA PRO A 103 17.34 -2.20 -4.99
C PRO A 103 16.34 -2.02 -6.13
N GLN A 104 16.56 -1.01 -6.98
CA GLN A 104 15.68 -0.71 -8.12
C GLN A 104 15.49 -1.89 -9.08
N SER A 105 16.50 -2.76 -9.21
CA SER A 105 16.40 -4.00 -10.01
C SER A 105 15.30 -4.95 -9.53
N SER A 106 14.91 -4.86 -8.25
CA SER A 106 13.86 -5.67 -7.63
C SER A 106 12.51 -4.95 -7.55
N HIS A 107 12.42 -3.72 -8.07
CA HIS A 107 11.16 -2.99 -8.13
C HIS A 107 10.22 -3.65 -9.15
N ARG A 108 8.93 -3.65 -8.81
CA ARG A 108 7.87 -4.16 -9.68
C ARG A 108 7.31 -3.05 -10.53
N SER A 109 6.80 -3.42 -11.70
CA SER A 109 6.10 -2.47 -12.56
C SER A 109 4.95 -1.83 -11.81
N GLN A 110 4.89 -0.50 -11.82
CA GLN A 110 3.72 0.26 -11.40
C GLN A 110 3.05 0.91 -12.62
N LEU A 111 3.37 0.47 -13.84
CA LEU A 111 2.92 1.10 -15.10
C LEU A 111 3.31 2.59 -15.21
N THR A 112 4.35 3.04 -14.52
CA THR A 112 4.68 4.48 -14.38
C THR A 112 5.03 5.15 -15.71
N ASN A 113 5.49 4.37 -16.69
CA ASN A 113 5.93 4.87 -17.99
C ASN A 113 4.85 4.75 -19.08
N VAL A 114 3.67 4.27 -18.71
CA VAL A 114 2.59 4.00 -19.67
C VAL A 114 1.56 5.11 -19.62
N THR A 115 1.23 5.66 -20.79
CA THR A 115 0.17 6.67 -20.91
C THR A 115 -1.20 5.99 -21.00
N LEU A 116 -2.11 6.33 -20.08
CA LEU A 116 -3.47 5.81 -20.08
C LEU A 116 -4.32 6.49 -21.17
N PRO A 117 -5.07 5.75 -22.01
CA PRO A 117 -5.93 6.33 -23.04
C PRO A 117 -6.96 7.31 -22.46
N THR A 118 -6.98 8.57 -22.90
CA THR A 118 -7.75 9.67 -22.26
C THR A 118 -9.25 9.38 -22.10
N ALA A 119 -9.88 8.73 -23.08
CA ALA A 119 -11.31 8.44 -23.05
C ALA A 119 -11.71 7.26 -22.15
N LYS A 120 -10.74 6.47 -21.67
CA LYS A 120 -11.01 5.22 -20.95
C LYS A 120 -11.09 5.46 -19.44
N LYS A 121 -12.22 5.08 -18.86
CA LYS A 121 -12.52 5.22 -17.43
C LYS A 121 -12.33 3.94 -16.61
N GLU A 122 -12.30 2.79 -17.27
CA GLU A 122 -12.26 1.48 -16.62
C GLU A 122 -11.36 0.51 -17.39
N PHE A 123 -10.65 -0.32 -16.64
CA PHE A 123 -9.64 -1.25 -17.15
C PHE A 123 -9.90 -2.68 -16.67
N THR A 124 -9.94 -3.61 -17.61
CA THR A 124 -9.98 -5.05 -17.33
C THR A 124 -8.57 -5.58 -17.03
N CYS A 125 -8.47 -6.79 -16.46
CA CYS A 125 -7.17 -7.42 -16.20
C CYS A 125 -6.32 -7.57 -17.47
N SER A 126 -6.93 -7.98 -18.58
CA SER A 126 -6.21 -8.18 -19.84
C SER A 126 -5.71 -6.86 -20.43
N GLU A 127 -6.45 -5.77 -20.23
CA GLU A 127 -6.00 -4.44 -20.65
C GLU A 127 -4.83 -3.95 -19.79
N LEU A 128 -4.86 -4.16 -18.47
CA LEU A 128 -3.73 -3.84 -17.60
C LEU A 128 -2.47 -4.64 -17.97
N LEU A 129 -2.62 -5.92 -18.32
CA LEU A 129 -1.52 -6.74 -18.81
C LEU A 129 -0.99 -6.26 -20.18
N ARG A 130 -1.87 -5.80 -21.07
CA ARG A 130 -1.45 -5.17 -22.33
C ARG A 130 -0.70 -3.86 -22.10
N LEU A 131 -1.05 -3.09 -21.06
CA LEU A 131 -0.27 -1.90 -20.67
C LEU A 131 1.12 -2.30 -20.16
N LEU A 132 1.23 -3.39 -19.40
CA LEU A 132 2.53 -3.93 -18.97
C LEU A 132 3.40 -4.33 -20.17
N ASP A 133 2.83 -4.92 -21.22
CA ASP A 133 3.57 -5.29 -22.44
C ASP A 133 4.14 -4.08 -23.19
N GLN A 134 3.64 -2.87 -22.93
CA GLN A 134 4.17 -1.62 -23.51
C GLN A 134 5.41 -1.11 -22.76
N GLU A 135 5.67 -1.58 -21.54
CA GLU A 135 6.91 -1.24 -20.84
C GLU A 135 8.12 -1.96 -21.47
N ARG A 136 9.27 -1.26 -21.55
CA ARG A 136 10.49 -1.80 -22.15
C ARG A 136 10.83 -3.17 -21.58
N ASN A 137 10.97 -4.16 -22.48
CA ASN A 137 11.18 -5.59 -22.21
C ASN A 137 12.06 -5.88 -20.97
N PRO A 138 11.45 -6.15 -19.81
CA PRO A 138 12.16 -6.76 -18.71
C PRO A 138 12.41 -8.23 -19.05
N GLY A 139 13.53 -8.82 -18.61
CA GLY A 139 13.80 -10.25 -18.85
C GLY A 139 12.63 -11.15 -18.43
N PHE A 140 12.47 -12.31 -19.09
CA PHE A 140 11.29 -13.18 -18.97
C PHE A 140 10.79 -13.42 -17.53
N ILE A 141 11.72 -13.72 -16.60
CA ILE A 141 11.38 -13.96 -15.19
C ILE A 141 10.78 -12.70 -14.56
N LYS A 142 11.42 -11.54 -14.76
CA LYS A 142 10.93 -10.26 -14.21
C LYS A 142 9.56 -9.93 -14.79
N HIS A 143 9.37 -10.13 -16.10
CA HIS A 143 8.08 -9.93 -16.75
C HIS A 143 6.98 -10.79 -16.12
N LYS A 144 7.24 -12.08 -15.83
CA LYS A 144 6.28 -12.95 -15.13
C LYS A 144 5.94 -12.48 -13.71
N ILE A 145 6.92 -11.99 -12.97
CA ILE A 145 6.67 -11.45 -11.63
C ILE A 145 5.85 -10.15 -11.73
N ASP A 146 6.15 -9.28 -12.70
CA ASP A 146 5.37 -8.06 -12.94
C ASP A 146 3.93 -8.39 -13.37
N GLN A 147 3.70 -9.40 -14.21
CA GLN A 147 2.35 -9.90 -14.53
C GLN A 147 1.59 -10.31 -13.27
N GLY A 148 2.25 -11.04 -12.36
CA GLY A 148 1.67 -11.43 -11.07
C GLY A 148 1.30 -10.22 -10.21
N HIS A 149 2.15 -9.19 -10.18
CA HIS A 149 1.89 -7.94 -9.47
C HIS A 149 0.69 -7.17 -10.03
N ILE A 150 0.57 -7.07 -11.37
CA ILE A 150 -0.58 -6.44 -12.04
C ILE A 150 -1.88 -7.23 -11.80
N ILE A 151 -1.83 -8.56 -11.85
CA ILE A 151 -2.98 -9.42 -11.52
C ILE A 151 -3.37 -9.23 -10.06
N GLY A 152 -2.39 -9.17 -9.16
CA GLY A 152 -2.60 -8.87 -7.74
C GLY A 152 -3.32 -7.55 -7.54
N PHE A 153 -2.81 -6.47 -8.14
CA PHE A 153 -3.46 -5.17 -8.16
C PHE A 153 -4.90 -5.25 -8.69
N TRP A 154 -5.13 -5.86 -9.86
CA TRP A 154 -6.47 -6.00 -10.42
C TRP A 154 -7.39 -6.78 -9.46
N SER A 155 -6.93 -7.90 -8.90
CA SER A 155 -7.73 -8.72 -7.99
C SER A 155 -8.16 -7.94 -6.74
N MET A 156 -7.31 -7.03 -6.27
CA MET A 156 -7.54 -6.22 -5.08
C MET A 156 -8.15 -4.86 -5.37
N ALA A 157 -8.09 -4.29 -6.57
CA ALA A 157 -8.61 -2.95 -6.85
C ALA A 157 -9.91 -2.98 -7.66
N ALA A 158 -10.14 -4.06 -8.42
CA ALA A 158 -11.28 -4.13 -9.32
C ALA A 158 -12.60 -4.20 -8.54
N SER A 159 -13.61 -3.51 -9.05
CA SER A 159 -14.96 -3.64 -8.52
C SER A 159 -15.45 -5.09 -8.69
N ILE A 160 -16.24 -5.52 -7.72
CA ILE A 160 -16.86 -6.84 -7.72
C ILE A 160 -17.98 -6.91 -8.76
N ARG A 161 -18.63 -5.77 -9.06
CA ARG A 161 -19.77 -5.72 -9.98
C ARG A 161 -19.34 -5.71 -11.44
N THR A 162 -18.36 -4.87 -11.77
CA THR A 162 -17.92 -4.66 -13.17
C THR A 162 -16.71 -5.51 -13.54
N HIS A 163 -15.98 -6.05 -12.56
CA HIS A 163 -14.69 -6.70 -12.74
C HIS A 163 -13.61 -5.83 -13.41
N THR A 164 -13.79 -4.51 -13.34
CA THR A 164 -12.86 -3.50 -13.86
C THR A 164 -12.26 -2.65 -12.75
N VAL A 165 -11.09 -2.09 -12.99
CA VAL A 165 -10.42 -1.11 -12.14
C VAL A 165 -10.72 0.28 -12.71
N SER A 166 -11.05 1.23 -11.84
CA SER A 166 -11.28 2.62 -12.24
C SER A 166 -9.98 3.27 -12.72
N ARG A 167 -10.07 4.25 -13.62
CA ARG A 167 -8.91 5.04 -14.07
C ARG A 167 -8.16 5.64 -12.89
N ASP A 168 -8.88 6.21 -11.93
CA ASP A 168 -8.31 6.87 -10.75
C ASP A 168 -7.46 5.90 -9.93
N ASP A 169 -7.87 4.64 -9.79
CA ASP A 169 -7.08 3.63 -9.09
C ASP A 169 -5.85 3.20 -9.90
N VAL A 170 -5.93 3.17 -11.24
CA VAL A 170 -4.75 2.93 -12.09
C VAL A 170 -3.76 4.09 -11.99
N GLU A 171 -4.23 5.33 -11.95
CA GLU A 171 -3.38 6.51 -11.78
C GLU A 171 -2.71 6.52 -10.39
N ARG A 172 -3.46 6.16 -9.34
CA ARG A 172 -2.88 5.95 -8.01
C ARG A 172 -1.90 4.79 -7.98
N PHE A 173 -2.14 3.72 -8.75
CA PHE A 173 -1.21 2.61 -8.89
C PHE A 173 0.10 3.07 -9.53
N GLN A 174 0.03 3.88 -10.59
CA GLN A 174 1.20 4.54 -11.19
C GLN A 174 1.98 5.43 -10.22
N GLN A 175 1.30 5.98 -9.22
CA GLN A 175 1.92 6.75 -8.16
C GLN A 175 2.40 5.89 -6.99
N GLY A 176 1.91 4.65 -6.85
CA GLY A 176 2.20 3.77 -5.71
C GLY A 176 1.33 4.02 -4.49
N GLU A 177 0.11 4.53 -4.65
CA GLU A 177 -0.74 5.04 -3.56
C GLU A 177 -2.22 4.59 -3.69
N TRP A 178 -2.46 3.42 -4.28
CA TRP A 178 -3.82 2.94 -4.57
C TRP A 178 -4.49 2.24 -3.38
N GLU A 179 -3.69 1.70 -2.46
CA GLU A 179 -4.13 0.84 -1.36
C GLU A 179 -5.04 1.56 -0.38
N THR A 180 -4.71 2.81 -0.04
CA THR A 180 -5.50 3.63 0.88
C THR A 180 -6.90 3.84 0.32
N GLY A 181 -7.00 4.25 -0.95
CA GLY A 181 -8.30 4.46 -1.60
C GLY A 181 -9.14 3.18 -1.69
N VAL A 182 -8.51 2.04 -1.97
CA VAL A 182 -9.20 0.73 -1.97
C VAL A 182 -9.66 0.32 -0.58
N THR A 183 -8.79 0.47 0.43
CA THR A 183 -9.07 0.11 1.83
C THR A 183 -10.22 0.95 2.37
N GLU A 184 -10.20 2.26 2.15
CA GLU A 184 -11.26 3.17 2.59
C GLU A 184 -12.60 2.84 1.94
N ARG A 185 -12.62 2.57 0.63
CA ARG A 185 -13.86 2.15 -0.05
C ARG A 185 -14.40 0.86 0.54
N ARG A 186 -13.57 -0.14 0.77
CA ARG A 186 -14.00 -1.43 1.34
C ARG A 186 -14.49 -1.33 2.76
N ARG A 187 -13.78 -0.56 3.58
CA ARG A 187 -14.17 -0.36 4.97
C ARG A 187 -15.54 0.32 5.08
N ASN A 188 -15.86 1.21 4.13
CA ASN A 188 -17.09 1.99 4.10
C ASN A 188 -18.18 1.44 3.17
N SER A 189 -18.02 0.25 2.60
CA SER A 189 -18.99 -0.36 1.69
C SER A 189 -19.23 -1.84 2.01
N ASP A 190 -20.28 -2.41 1.43
CA ASP A 190 -20.54 -3.84 1.45
C ASP A 190 -19.69 -4.62 0.41
N GLU A 191 -18.65 -3.99 -0.16
CA GLU A 191 -17.82 -4.56 -1.23
C GLU A 191 -16.71 -5.47 -0.66
N ILE A 192 -17.11 -6.66 -0.21
CA ILE A 192 -16.21 -7.71 0.29
C ILE A 192 -15.66 -8.54 -0.87
N LEU A 193 -14.33 -8.66 -0.99
CA LEU A 193 -13.70 -9.46 -2.05
C LEU A 193 -14.31 -10.87 -2.13
N PRO A 194 -14.62 -11.37 -3.34
CA PRO A 194 -15.03 -12.76 -3.50
C PRO A 194 -13.84 -13.71 -3.24
N LEU A 195 -14.13 -14.95 -2.85
CA LEU A 195 -13.11 -15.95 -2.49
C LEU A 195 -12.04 -16.16 -3.57
N TRP A 196 -12.44 -16.16 -4.84
CA TRP A 196 -11.51 -16.34 -5.97
C TRP A 196 -10.57 -15.14 -6.20
N ARG A 197 -10.86 -13.97 -5.60
CA ARG A 197 -9.96 -12.80 -5.50
C ARG A 197 -9.26 -12.71 -4.14
N GLY A 198 -9.33 -13.80 -3.36
CA GLY A 198 -8.68 -13.90 -2.06
C GLY A 198 -9.44 -13.26 -0.92
N GLY A 199 -10.75 -12.98 -1.05
CA GLY A 199 -11.56 -12.53 0.08
C GLY A 199 -12.09 -13.67 0.97
N PRO A 200 -12.66 -13.34 2.14
CA PRO A 200 -13.02 -14.34 3.15
C PRO A 200 -14.33 -15.07 2.81
N ILE A 201 -14.43 -16.33 3.24
CA ILE A 201 -15.69 -17.10 3.19
C ILE A 201 -16.73 -16.48 4.12
N TRP A 202 -16.30 -16.02 5.30
CA TRP A 202 -17.16 -15.41 6.30
C TRP A 202 -16.57 -14.07 6.78
N ALA A 203 -17.05 -12.97 6.20
CA ALA A 203 -16.52 -11.64 6.45
C ALA A 203 -16.61 -11.20 7.92
N GLY A 204 -17.70 -11.54 8.62
CA GLY A 204 -17.89 -11.19 10.03
C GLY A 204 -16.86 -11.86 10.93
N GLY A 205 -16.68 -13.17 10.82
CA GLY A 205 -15.68 -13.91 11.59
C GLY A 205 -14.26 -13.55 11.23
N HIS A 206 -13.99 -13.34 9.93
CA HIS A 206 -12.69 -12.86 9.47
C HIS A 206 -12.36 -11.49 10.08
N SER A 207 -13.29 -10.53 10.02
CA SER A 207 -13.09 -9.19 10.60
C SER A 207 -12.83 -9.25 12.09
N TRP A 208 -13.58 -10.08 12.83
CA TRP A 208 -13.38 -10.27 14.26
C TRP A 208 -12.00 -10.89 14.56
N ALA A 209 -11.61 -11.93 13.84
CA ALA A 209 -10.34 -12.62 14.04
C ALA A 209 -9.14 -11.71 13.73
N VAL A 210 -9.20 -10.96 12.63
CA VAL A 210 -8.15 -10.03 12.22
C VAL A 210 -8.04 -8.86 13.19
N ASP A 211 -9.15 -8.31 13.68
CA ASP A 211 -9.14 -7.27 14.71
C ASP A 211 -8.49 -7.79 16.00
N LYS A 212 -8.85 -9.01 16.44
CA LYS A 212 -8.29 -9.59 17.67
C LYS A 212 -6.82 -9.98 17.56
N LEU A 213 -6.39 -10.54 16.44
CA LEU A 213 -5.01 -11.03 16.27
C LEU A 213 -4.04 -9.94 15.82
N LEU A 214 -4.51 -8.99 15.00
CA LEU A 214 -3.64 -8.02 14.31
C LEU A 214 -4.00 -6.56 14.63
N GLY A 215 -5.15 -6.30 15.25
CA GLY A 215 -5.64 -4.94 15.53
C GLY A 215 -6.05 -4.18 14.27
N VAL A 216 -6.50 -4.90 13.24
CA VAL A 216 -6.86 -4.31 11.93
C VAL A 216 -8.36 -4.41 11.73
N LYS A 217 -9.01 -3.26 11.47
CA LYS A 217 -10.44 -3.18 11.11
C LYS A 217 -10.59 -3.24 9.59
N VAL A 218 -11.22 -4.31 9.10
CA VAL A 218 -11.28 -4.60 7.65
C VAL A 218 -12.60 -4.16 7.02
N TYR A 219 -13.73 -4.45 7.66
CA TYR A 219 -15.08 -4.14 7.15
C TYR A 219 -15.86 -3.32 8.17
N LYS A 220 -16.95 -2.69 7.74
CA LYS A 220 -17.89 -2.04 8.65
C LYS A 220 -18.51 -3.09 9.58
N SER A 221 -18.45 -2.86 10.90
CA SER A 221 -19.22 -3.65 11.86
C SER A 221 -20.70 -3.36 11.67
N ARG A 222 -21.55 -4.40 11.65
CA ARG A 222 -23.01 -4.25 11.52
C ARG A 222 -23.67 -3.47 12.67
N ASP A 223 -22.93 -3.21 13.74
CA ASP A 223 -23.42 -2.57 14.97
C ASP A 223 -23.07 -1.06 15.07
N GLU A 224 -22.68 -0.41 13.97
CA GLU A 224 -22.48 1.06 13.82
C GLU A 224 -23.36 1.67 12.71
#